data_AF-A0AAE4M9H0-F1
#
_entry.id   AF-A0AAE4M9H0-F1
#
_cell.length_a   1.000
_cell.length_b   1.000
_cell.length_c   1.000
_cell.angle_alpha   90.00
_cell.angle_beta   90.00
_cell.angle_gamma   90.00
#
_symmetry.space_group_name_H-M   'P 1'
#
loop_
_entity.id
_entity.type
_entity.pdbx_description
1 polymer ?
#
loop_
_entity_poly.entity_id
_entity_poly.type
_entity_poly.pdbx_seq_one_letter_code
_entity_poly.pdbx_strand_id
1 'polypeptide(L)'
;MNITEVLVQPHAMAWLPWAVQYFFYIGSAYAAAILFLIALLFEKHTSHRLRAALVLTLAIGAIVGPLALTGDLHQPGRAWHFYAHITPWSWMSLGSLFLPVFSGLAVVTAWLYLRQDLINLRNQPGKVLPLISKLSLGEWVLSRRAMLMVSAITVLSGITIAVYTGAEIAVVKSRSLWHQPASPILWFVTAFMGAVGFSLLIWLLLPSQSKTLTSGDTNLLKKSVVTSGVLTLILLPIWASNNSAFSLYSSAQWIQNIALLTLVILGSIIFANMTMRDDKSSTTSRMHRVMGTFCLSLITLANAWLIRWFTIMEVQTIAKFDAGLYPYQLTMDGNGWIGIIGMLGLWLALALLGSELVQPKRNIEAKASSLTLTER
;
A
#
# COMPACT_ATOMS: atom_id res chain seq x y z
N MET A 1 11.12 -4.73 -44.89
CA MET A 1 12.22 -4.24 -44.03
C MET A 1 12.04 -2.74 -43.93
N ASN A 2 11.49 -2.26 -42.81
CA ASN A 2 11.27 -0.83 -42.61
C ASN A 2 12.52 -0.26 -41.96
N ILE A 3 13.32 0.49 -42.72
CA ILE A 3 14.48 1.20 -42.19
C ILE A 3 13.95 2.51 -41.63
N THR A 4 13.83 2.60 -40.30
CA THR A 4 13.53 3.85 -39.60
C THR A 4 14.84 4.56 -39.31
N GLU A 5 15.09 5.65 -40.03
CA GLU A 5 16.20 6.56 -39.75
C GLU A 5 15.91 7.30 -38.44
N VAL A 6 16.68 6.96 -37.40
CA VAL A 6 16.56 7.57 -36.08
C VAL A 6 17.35 8.88 -36.08
N LEU A 7 16.67 9.99 -36.39
CA LEU A 7 17.27 11.32 -36.46
C LEU A 7 17.66 11.90 -35.09
N VAL A 8 17.22 11.28 -33.99
CA VAL A 8 17.40 11.79 -32.62
C VAL A 8 17.72 10.65 -31.66
N GLN A 9 18.73 10.83 -30.81
CA GLN A 9 19.10 9.86 -29.77
C GLN A 9 17.90 9.59 -28.84
N PRO A 10 17.57 8.32 -28.53
CA PRO A 10 16.49 8.03 -27.64
C PRO A 10 16.76 8.57 -26.24
N HIS A 11 15.78 9.26 -25.66
CA HIS A 11 15.94 9.77 -24.30
C HIS A 11 15.98 8.60 -23.31
N ALA A 12 16.85 8.68 -22.31
CA ALA A 12 16.86 7.69 -21.23
C ALA A 12 15.57 7.78 -20.40
N MET A 13 15.09 6.62 -19.95
CA MET A 13 14.03 6.56 -18.94
C MET A 13 14.58 7.12 -17.64
N ALA A 14 13.88 8.09 -17.05
CA ALA A 14 14.30 8.75 -15.82
C ALA A 14 13.95 7.93 -14.57
N TRP A 15 12.82 7.21 -14.62
CA TRP A 15 12.37 6.31 -13.56
C TRP A 15 12.18 4.91 -14.09
N LEU A 16 12.68 3.94 -13.32
CA LEU A 16 12.53 2.52 -13.59
C LEU A 16 11.31 1.95 -12.84
N PRO A 17 10.93 0.69 -13.11
CA PRO A 17 9.91 -0.02 -12.33
C PRO A 17 10.12 0.01 -10.80
N TRP A 18 11.33 0.26 -10.32
CA TRP A 18 11.63 0.51 -8.91
C TRP A 18 10.86 1.71 -8.34
N ALA A 19 10.77 2.81 -9.09
CA ALA A 19 9.99 3.97 -8.69
C ALA A 19 8.50 3.63 -8.53
N VAL A 20 7.93 2.85 -9.47
CA VAL A 20 6.53 2.39 -9.38
C VAL A 20 6.29 1.64 -8.08
N GLN A 21 7.21 0.73 -7.72
CA GLN A 21 7.16 -0.04 -6.48
C GLN A 21 7.27 0.85 -5.25
N TYR A 22 8.23 1.77 -5.24
CA TYR A 22 8.40 2.74 -4.16
C TYR A 22 7.10 3.49 -3.89
N PHE A 23 6.54 4.16 -4.90
CA PHE A 23 5.32 4.96 -4.75
C PHE A 23 4.08 4.10 -4.44
N PHE A 24 4.09 2.83 -4.83
CA PHE A 24 3.02 1.88 -4.51
C PHE A 24 3.02 1.47 -3.04
N TYR A 25 4.16 1.02 -2.52
CA TYR A 25 4.28 0.56 -1.14
C TYR A 25 4.24 1.73 -0.15
N ILE A 26 4.97 2.82 -0.39
CA ILE A 26 4.95 3.97 0.50
C ILE A 26 3.60 4.70 0.47
N GLY A 27 2.98 4.74 -0.72
CA GLY A 27 1.63 5.23 -0.93
C GLY A 27 0.63 4.51 -0.02
N SER A 28 0.60 3.19 -0.18
CA SER A 28 -0.26 2.31 0.61
C SER A 28 0.02 2.41 2.11
N ALA A 29 1.27 2.65 2.51
CA ALA A 29 1.65 2.79 3.92
C ALA A 29 1.03 4.04 4.58
N TYR A 30 1.17 5.25 4.01
CA TYR A 30 0.56 6.43 4.63
C TYR A 30 -0.97 6.36 4.62
N ALA A 31 -1.57 5.76 3.59
CA ALA A 31 -3.02 5.56 3.54
C ALA A 31 -3.49 4.55 4.58
N ALA A 32 -2.71 3.49 4.83
CA ALA A 32 -2.94 2.55 5.92
C ALA A 32 -2.82 3.21 7.30
N ALA A 33 -1.89 4.16 7.49
CA ALA A 33 -1.82 4.96 8.73
C ALA A 33 -3.11 5.75 8.98
N ILE A 34 -3.65 6.40 7.95
CA ILE A 34 -4.90 7.17 8.04
C ILE A 34 -6.07 6.24 8.38
N LEU A 35 -6.21 5.13 7.65
CA LEU A 35 -7.27 4.14 7.91
C LEU A 35 -7.14 3.50 9.28
N PHE A 36 -5.91 3.24 9.75
CA PHE A 36 -5.65 2.72 11.08
C PHE A 36 -6.05 3.71 12.18
N LEU A 37 -5.71 4.99 12.03
CA LEU A 37 -6.14 6.04 12.97
C LEU A 37 -7.68 6.14 13.01
N ILE A 38 -8.34 6.13 11.85
CA ILE A 38 -9.81 6.11 11.77
C ILE A 38 -10.35 4.87 12.50
N ALA A 39 -9.75 3.69 12.27
CA ALA A 39 -10.16 2.47 12.93
C ALA A 39 -9.99 2.52 14.46
N LEU A 40 -8.96 3.19 14.99
CA LEU A 40 -8.79 3.43 16.44
C LEU A 40 -9.79 4.43 17.02
N LEU A 41 -10.14 5.48 16.27
CA LEU A 41 -11.19 6.42 16.69
C LEU A 41 -12.53 5.71 16.82
N PHE A 42 -12.84 4.78 15.91
CA PHE A 42 -14.04 3.94 15.91
C PHE A 42 -13.81 2.52 16.43
N GLU A 43 -12.92 2.35 17.41
CA GLU A 43 -12.51 1.06 17.97
C GLU A 43 -13.67 0.17 18.46
N LYS A 44 -14.79 0.76 18.87
CA LYS A 44 -16.00 0.01 19.27
C LYS A 44 -16.66 -0.75 18.12
N HIS A 45 -16.42 -0.31 16.88
CA HIS A 45 -17.02 -0.88 15.68
C HIS A 45 -16.01 -1.68 14.85
N THR A 46 -14.70 -1.42 15.00
CA THR A 46 -13.65 -2.10 14.24
C THR A 46 -13.02 -3.25 15.02
N SER A 47 -12.83 -4.38 14.34
CA SER A 47 -12.19 -5.53 14.95
C SER A 47 -10.70 -5.28 15.20
N HIS A 48 -10.16 -5.93 16.23
CA HIS A 48 -8.72 -5.95 16.46
C HIS A 48 -7.97 -6.53 15.24
N ARG A 49 -8.55 -7.54 14.58
CA ARG A 49 -7.98 -8.20 13.40
C ARG A 49 -7.79 -7.25 12.21
N LEU A 50 -8.78 -6.40 11.92
CA LEU A 50 -8.65 -5.39 10.87
C LEU A 50 -7.57 -4.36 11.23
N ARG A 51 -7.59 -3.86 12.47
CA ARG A 51 -6.60 -2.89 12.95
C ARG A 51 -5.17 -3.44 12.89
N ALA A 52 -4.97 -4.71 13.25
CA ALA A 52 -3.70 -5.41 13.11
C ALA A 52 -3.27 -5.51 11.64
N ALA A 53 -4.19 -5.84 10.73
CA ALA A 53 -3.89 -5.90 9.30
C ALA A 53 -3.51 -4.53 8.72
N LEU A 54 -4.19 -3.45 9.13
CA LEU A 54 -3.87 -2.07 8.72
C LEU A 54 -2.50 -1.63 9.26
N VAL A 55 -2.18 -1.91 10.52
CA VAL A 55 -0.90 -1.49 11.10
C VAL A 55 0.29 -2.29 10.54
N LEU A 56 0.08 -3.58 10.23
CA LEU A 56 1.07 -4.38 9.51
C LEU A 56 1.26 -3.89 8.08
N THR A 57 0.18 -3.51 7.38
CA THR A 57 0.26 -2.90 6.05
C THR A 57 1.08 -1.62 6.07
N LEU A 58 0.85 -0.76 7.07
CA LEU A 58 1.63 0.45 7.34
C LEU A 58 3.11 0.13 7.52
N ALA A 59 3.48 -0.74 8.46
CA ALA A 59 4.88 -1.03 8.76
C ALA A 59 5.60 -1.72 7.61
N ILE A 60 5.00 -2.74 7.00
CA ILE A 60 5.62 -3.49 5.89
C ILE A 60 5.76 -2.58 4.67
N GLY A 61 4.72 -1.81 4.31
CA GLY A 61 4.81 -0.85 3.20
C GLY A 61 5.89 0.21 3.42
N ALA A 62 6.05 0.68 4.66
CA ALA A 62 7.08 1.66 5.03
C ALA A 62 8.50 1.09 5.13
N ILE A 63 8.66 -0.25 5.11
CA ILE A 63 9.97 -0.93 4.99
C ILE A 63 10.27 -1.22 3.51
N VAL A 64 9.32 -1.85 2.83
CA VAL A 64 9.47 -2.33 1.44
C VAL A 64 9.58 -1.16 0.45
N GLY A 65 8.84 -0.07 0.68
CA GLY A 65 8.91 1.13 -0.15
C GLY A 65 10.32 1.72 -0.25
N PRO A 66 10.94 2.17 0.86
CA PRO A 66 12.30 2.69 0.83
C PRO A 66 13.34 1.71 0.28
N LEU A 67 13.16 0.41 0.49
CA LEU A 67 14.03 -0.60 -0.13
C LEU A 67 13.91 -0.59 -1.66
N ALA A 68 12.71 -0.45 -2.21
CA ALA A 68 12.54 -0.28 -3.67
C ALA A 68 13.23 0.98 -4.18
N LEU A 69 13.17 2.08 -3.42
CA LEU A 69 13.86 3.33 -3.76
C LEU A 69 15.37 3.15 -3.85
N THR A 70 15.98 2.29 -3.02
CA THR A 70 17.43 2.01 -3.12
C THR A 70 17.82 1.38 -4.46
N GLY A 71 16.92 0.60 -5.08
CA GLY A 71 17.12 0.05 -6.42
C GLY A 71 17.11 1.12 -7.51
N ASP A 72 16.30 2.17 -7.34
CA ASP A 72 16.19 3.28 -8.30
C ASP A 72 17.39 4.25 -8.23
N LEU A 73 18.12 4.29 -7.11
CA LEU A 73 19.26 5.20 -6.91
C LEU A 73 20.48 4.92 -7.82
N HIS A 74 20.55 3.76 -8.49
CA HIS A 74 21.66 3.25 -9.31
C HIS A 74 23.04 3.12 -8.61
N GLN A 75 23.37 3.99 -7.65
CA GLN A 75 24.55 3.98 -6.79
C GLN A 75 24.12 4.08 -5.31
N PRO A 76 23.47 3.04 -4.76
CA PRO A 76 22.87 3.10 -3.42
C PRO A 76 23.88 3.42 -2.31
N GLY A 77 25.15 3.05 -2.47
CA GLY A 77 26.23 3.36 -1.53
C GLY A 77 26.50 4.87 -1.34
N ARG A 78 25.96 5.73 -2.21
CA ARG A 78 26.08 7.19 -2.12
C ARG A 78 24.88 7.87 -1.46
N ALA A 79 23.87 7.12 -1.02
CA ALA A 79 22.69 7.68 -0.37
C ALA A 79 23.02 8.53 0.87
N TRP A 80 24.16 8.28 1.55
CA TRP A 80 24.59 9.08 2.70
C TRP A 80 24.83 10.56 2.36
N HIS A 81 25.15 10.89 1.10
CA HIS A 81 25.38 12.28 0.67
C HIS A 81 24.15 13.17 0.85
N PHE A 82 22.94 12.61 0.82
CA PHE A 82 21.71 13.38 1.09
C PHE A 82 21.69 13.97 2.50
N TYR A 83 22.37 13.34 3.46
CA TYR A 83 22.44 13.81 4.85
C TYR A 83 23.65 14.71 5.10
N ALA A 84 24.73 14.53 4.35
CA ALA A 84 25.93 15.38 4.44
C ALA A 84 25.76 16.72 3.71
N HIS A 85 24.98 16.76 2.63
CA HIS A 85 24.78 17.93 1.79
C HIS A 85 23.27 18.22 1.61
N ILE A 86 22.64 18.72 2.67
CA ILE A 86 21.22 19.05 2.65
C ILE A 86 20.96 20.21 1.70
N THR A 87 20.03 20.03 0.76
CA THR A 87 19.56 21.08 -0.17
C THR A 87 18.07 21.35 0.07
N PRO A 88 17.71 22.33 0.93
CA PRO A 88 16.33 22.51 1.40
C PRO A 88 15.28 22.80 0.32
N TRP A 89 15.70 23.28 -0.85
CA TRP A 89 14.83 23.57 -2.00
C TRP A 89 14.59 22.35 -2.91
N SER A 90 15.30 21.23 -2.70
CA SER A 90 15.12 20.02 -3.49
C SER A 90 14.17 19.05 -2.78
N TRP A 91 13.07 18.70 -3.45
CA TRP A 91 12.13 17.71 -2.93
C TRP A 91 12.80 16.38 -2.61
N MET A 92 13.75 15.93 -3.44
CA MET A 92 14.51 14.70 -3.20
C MET A 92 15.31 14.74 -1.89
N SER A 93 15.92 15.89 -1.56
CA SER A 93 16.69 16.08 -0.31
C SER A 93 15.77 16.22 0.92
N LEU A 94 14.57 16.79 0.76
CA LEU A 94 13.57 16.76 1.82
C LEU A 94 13.04 15.33 2.04
N GLY A 95 12.83 14.61 0.94
CA GLY A 95 12.42 13.21 0.91
C GLY A 95 13.33 12.30 1.72
N SER A 96 14.65 12.45 1.59
CA SER A 96 15.62 11.68 2.37
C SER A 96 15.50 11.90 3.89
N LEU A 97 14.93 13.02 4.34
CA LEU A 97 14.68 13.28 5.77
C LEU A 97 13.30 12.78 6.20
N PHE A 98 12.26 13.02 5.39
CA PHE A 98 10.90 12.60 5.72
C PHE A 98 10.74 11.09 5.72
N LEU A 99 11.38 10.40 4.78
CA LEU A 99 11.19 8.97 4.57
C LEU A 99 11.66 8.12 5.77
N PRO A 100 12.88 8.28 6.32
CA PRO A 100 13.30 7.54 7.51
C PRO A 100 12.44 7.85 8.74
N VAL A 101 12.01 9.11 8.92
CA VAL A 101 11.15 9.52 10.04
C VAL A 101 9.81 8.81 9.95
N PHE A 102 9.16 8.84 8.78
CA PHE A 102 7.90 8.14 8.58
C PHE A 102 8.03 6.62 8.74
N SER A 103 9.08 6.02 8.16
CA SER A 103 9.34 4.58 8.29
C SER A 103 9.59 4.16 9.74
N GLY A 104 10.37 4.93 10.49
CA GLY A 104 10.59 4.71 11.92
C GLY A 104 9.29 4.80 12.71
N LEU A 105 8.51 5.86 12.50
CA LEU A 105 7.20 6.05 13.14
C LEU A 105 6.20 4.95 12.80
N ALA A 106 6.18 4.49 11.54
CA ALA A 106 5.33 3.40 11.08
C ALA A 106 5.64 2.08 11.80
N VAL A 107 6.93 1.72 11.89
CA VAL A 107 7.38 0.52 12.60
C VAL A 107 7.11 0.63 14.09
N VAL A 108 7.41 1.77 14.71
CA VAL A 108 7.12 2.01 16.14
C VAL A 108 5.62 1.92 16.41
N THR A 109 4.78 2.50 15.56
CA THR A 109 3.31 2.44 15.70
C THR A 109 2.79 1.01 15.63
N ALA A 110 3.26 0.22 14.66
CA ALA A 110 2.89 -1.19 14.54
C ALA A 110 3.35 -2.00 15.75
N TRP A 111 4.61 -1.79 16.17
CA TRP A 111 5.17 -2.46 17.34
C TRP A 111 4.38 -2.15 18.62
N LEU A 112 4.06 -0.87 18.86
CA LEU A 112 3.29 -0.42 20.02
C LEU A 112 1.87 -1.00 20.04
N TYR A 113 1.20 -1.05 18.88
CA TYR A 113 -0.15 -1.60 18.77
C TYR A 113 -0.17 -3.12 18.98
N LEU A 114 0.74 -3.84 18.32
CA LEU A 114 0.82 -5.32 18.38
C LEU A 114 1.52 -5.84 19.64
N ARG A 115 1.93 -4.95 20.54
CA ARG A 115 2.69 -5.31 21.74
C ARG A 115 1.95 -6.31 22.64
N GLN A 116 0.63 -6.16 22.77
CA GLN A 116 -0.19 -7.11 23.53
C GLN A 116 -0.23 -8.48 22.86
N ASP A 117 -0.24 -8.53 21.52
CA ASP A 117 -0.18 -9.78 20.77
C ASP A 117 1.18 -10.47 20.95
N LEU A 118 2.28 -9.69 20.92
CA LEU A 118 3.63 -10.19 21.21
C LEU A 118 3.75 -10.80 22.62
N ILE A 119 3.16 -10.19 23.63
CA ILE A 119 3.16 -10.74 25.01
C ILE A 119 2.42 -12.08 25.04
N ASN A 120 1.29 -12.19 24.33
CA ASN A 120 0.51 -13.42 24.24
C ASN A 120 1.30 -14.58 23.59
N LEU A 121 2.30 -14.30 22.75
CA LEU A 121 3.16 -15.32 22.13
C LEU A 121 4.02 -16.08 23.15
N ARG A 122 4.25 -15.55 24.35
CA ARG A 122 5.02 -16.25 25.41
C ARG A 122 4.37 -17.58 25.78
N ASN A 123 3.05 -17.66 25.67
CA ASN A 123 2.27 -18.83 26.07
C ASN A 123 2.04 -19.83 24.93
N GLN A 124 2.61 -19.59 23.74
CA GLN A 124 2.48 -20.47 22.59
C GLN A 124 3.53 -21.61 22.62
N PRO A 125 3.20 -22.80 22.10
CA PRO A 125 4.14 -23.92 22.05
C PRO A 125 5.29 -23.64 21.07
N GLY A 126 6.49 -24.09 21.41
CA GLY A 126 7.70 -23.95 20.59
C GLY A 126 8.75 -23.03 21.22
N LYS A 127 9.93 -22.93 20.58
CA LYS A 127 11.05 -22.10 21.08
C LYS A 127 11.11 -20.71 20.42
N VAL A 128 10.61 -20.59 19.19
CA VAL A 128 10.77 -19.37 18.37
C VAL A 128 9.77 -18.28 18.78
N LEU A 129 8.47 -18.60 18.87
CA LEU A 129 7.42 -17.63 19.23
C LEU A 129 7.62 -17.02 20.62
N PRO A 130 7.99 -17.78 21.67
CA PRO A 130 8.34 -17.20 22.97
C PRO A 130 9.61 -16.35 22.93
N LEU A 131 10.58 -16.63 22.05
CA LEU A 131 11.75 -15.77 21.88
C LEU A 131 11.36 -14.42 21.27
N ILE A 132 10.48 -14.43 20.27
CA ILE A 132 9.92 -13.22 19.64
C ILE A 132 9.13 -12.39 20.67
N SER A 133 8.48 -13.02 21.66
CA SER A 133 7.77 -12.30 22.73
C SER A 133 8.67 -11.33 23.52
N LYS A 134 10.00 -11.57 23.56
CA LYS A 134 10.95 -10.64 24.20
C LYS A 134 11.01 -9.27 23.53
N LEU A 135 10.60 -9.18 22.26
CA LEU A 135 10.44 -7.90 21.55
C LEU A 135 9.35 -7.02 22.17
N SER A 136 8.53 -7.52 23.10
CA SER A 136 7.57 -6.67 23.84
C SER A 136 8.24 -5.65 24.77
N LEU A 137 9.52 -5.83 25.09
CA LEU A 137 10.30 -4.97 26.01
C LEU A 137 9.53 -4.69 27.31
N GLY A 138 9.20 -5.76 28.04
CA GLY A 138 8.49 -5.72 29.33
C GLY A 138 6.96 -5.87 29.21
N GLU A 139 6.24 -5.50 30.27
CA GLU A 139 4.78 -5.68 30.42
C GLU A 139 4.07 -4.38 30.88
N TRP A 140 4.52 -3.23 30.37
CA TRP A 140 3.83 -1.96 30.64
C TRP A 140 2.54 -1.82 29.81
N VAL A 141 1.56 -1.05 30.29
CA VAL A 141 0.28 -0.88 29.57
C VAL A 141 0.29 0.42 28.78
N LEU A 142 0.09 0.34 27.46
CA LEU A 142 -0.06 1.52 26.63
C LEU A 142 -1.48 2.08 26.78
N SER A 143 -1.59 3.33 27.24
CA SER A 143 -2.87 4.03 27.30
C SER A 143 -3.44 4.27 25.91
N ARG A 144 -4.78 4.16 25.77
CA ARG A 144 -5.50 4.47 24.52
C ARG A 144 -5.16 5.86 23.98
N ARG A 145 -5.01 6.86 24.87
CA ARG A 145 -4.63 8.23 24.46
C ARG A 145 -3.24 8.27 23.85
N ALA A 146 -2.28 7.55 24.43
CA ALA A 146 -0.92 7.47 23.89
C ALA A 146 -0.91 6.79 22.51
N MET A 147 -1.66 5.69 22.33
CA MET A 147 -1.78 5.03 21.03
C MET A 147 -2.38 5.96 19.96
N LEU A 148 -3.42 6.73 20.31
CA LEU A 148 -4.01 7.73 19.41
C LEU A 148 -3.03 8.84 19.06
N MET A 149 -2.27 9.36 20.03
CA MET A 149 -1.25 10.40 19.78
C MET A 149 -0.14 9.90 18.85
N VAL A 150 0.41 8.71 19.11
CA VAL A 150 1.45 8.12 18.24
C VAL A 150 0.92 7.86 16.84
N SER A 151 -0.31 7.36 16.73
CA SER A 151 -0.96 7.14 15.42
C SER A 151 -1.20 8.46 14.69
N ALA A 152 -1.61 9.52 15.40
CA ALA A 152 -1.80 10.85 14.82
C ALA A 152 -0.48 11.47 14.34
N ILE A 153 0.60 11.37 15.13
CA ILE A 153 1.95 11.80 14.73
C ILE A 153 2.41 11.04 13.47
N THR A 154 2.15 9.74 13.42
CA THR A 154 2.48 8.90 12.25
C THR A 154 1.67 9.29 11.02
N VAL A 155 0.39 9.65 11.19
CA VAL A 155 -0.44 10.19 10.10
C VAL A 155 0.08 11.54 9.62
N LEU A 156 0.45 12.45 10.52
CA LEU A 156 1.04 13.74 10.15
C LEU A 156 2.34 13.53 9.35
N SER A 157 3.20 12.61 9.80
CA SER A 157 4.39 12.22 9.05
C SER A 157 4.06 11.52 7.73
N GLY A 158 2.95 10.78 7.64
CA GLY A 158 2.49 10.18 6.38
C GLY A 158 1.97 11.21 5.39
N ILE A 159 1.33 12.28 5.87
CA ILE A 159 0.88 13.40 5.03
C ILE A 159 2.09 14.14 4.43
N THR A 160 3.18 14.32 5.17
CA THR A 160 4.40 14.92 4.59
C THR A 160 4.97 14.05 3.47
N ILE A 161 4.93 12.71 3.59
CA ILE A 161 5.29 11.79 2.50
C ILE A 161 4.35 11.91 1.30
N ALA A 162 3.04 12.00 1.51
CA ALA A 162 2.07 12.17 0.43
C ALA A 162 2.32 13.48 -0.35
N VAL A 163 2.62 14.57 0.37
CA VAL A 163 2.98 15.86 -0.23
C VAL A 163 4.30 15.76 -0.99
N TYR A 164 5.33 15.18 -0.37
CA TYR A 164 6.65 15.01 -0.96
C TYR A 164 6.60 14.19 -2.26
N THR A 165 6.05 12.97 -2.20
CA THR A 165 5.97 12.07 -3.36
C THR A 165 5.14 12.67 -4.50
N GLY A 166 4.08 13.41 -4.19
CA GLY A 166 3.33 14.17 -5.19
C GLY A 166 4.15 15.31 -5.79
N ALA A 167 4.87 16.06 -4.97
CA ALA A 167 5.67 17.18 -5.42
C ALA A 167 6.84 16.77 -6.32
N GLU A 168 7.43 15.59 -6.11
CA GLU A 168 8.49 15.05 -6.97
C GLU A 168 8.08 14.99 -8.44
N ILE A 169 6.83 14.61 -8.72
CA ILE A 169 6.28 14.60 -10.07
C ILE A 169 5.86 16.01 -10.50
N ALA A 170 5.13 16.71 -9.62
CA ALA A 170 4.50 17.97 -9.97
C ALA A 170 5.51 19.06 -10.30
N VAL A 171 6.76 18.98 -9.83
CA VAL A 171 7.81 19.95 -10.16
C VAL A 171 8.44 19.70 -11.53
N VAL A 172 8.24 18.53 -12.16
CA VAL A 172 8.87 18.18 -13.43
C VAL A 172 8.22 18.88 -14.62
N LYS A 173 8.57 20.15 -14.83
CA LYS A 173 8.05 21.01 -15.92
C LYS A 173 8.21 20.42 -17.32
N SER A 174 9.21 19.55 -17.54
CA SER A 174 9.45 18.94 -18.85
C SER A 174 8.41 17.90 -19.27
N ARG A 175 7.49 17.49 -18.38
CA ARG A 175 6.41 16.56 -18.70
C ARG A 175 5.09 17.15 -18.23
N SER A 176 4.23 17.54 -19.16
CA SER A 176 2.92 18.14 -18.91
C SER A 176 2.01 17.27 -18.03
N LEU A 177 1.95 15.96 -18.31
CA LEU A 177 1.14 15.01 -17.55
C LEU A 177 1.63 14.80 -16.11
N TRP A 178 2.88 15.18 -15.82
CA TRP A 178 3.45 15.20 -14.48
C TRP A 178 3.25 16.56 -13.81
N HIS A 179 3.54 17.65 -14.54
CA HIS A 179 3.45 19.04 -14.11
C HIS A 179 2.01 19.55 -14.05
N GLN A 180 1.20 18.94 -13.18
CA GLN A 180 -0.18 19.33 -12.94
C GLN A 180 -0.65 18.93 -11.54
N PRO A 181 -1.61 19.66 -10.96
CA PRO A 181 -2.11 19.35 -9.61
C PRO A 181 -2.92 18.05 -9.54
N ALA A 182 -3.43 17.55 -10.67
CA ALA A 182 -4.21 16.30 -10.69
C ALA A 182 -3.35 15.08 -10.36
N SER A 183 -2.06 15.05 -10.73
CA SER A 183 -1.20 13.87 -10.56
C SER A 183 -0.96 13.52 -9.08
N PRO A 184 -0.54 14.47 -8.21
CA PRO A 184 -0.42 14.22 -6.77
C PRO A 184 -1.72 13.73 -6.13
N ILE A 185 -2.84 14.36 -6.48
CA ILE A 185 -4.15 14.04 -5.88
C ILE A 185 -4.60 12.64 -6.32
N LEU A 186 -4.42 12.30 -7.60
CA LEU A 186 -4.72 10.97 -8.13
C LEU A 186 -3.92 9.88 -7.40
N TRP A 187 -2.63 10.12 -7.14
CA TRP A 187 -1.77 9.18 -6.40
C TRP A 187 -2.19 9.04 -4.94
N PHE A 188 -2.55 10.15 -4.30
CA PHE A 188 -3.05 10.16 -2.92
C PHE A 188 -4.35 9.37 -2.80
N VAL A 189 -5.34 9.63 -3.66
CA VAL A 189 -6.64 8.97 -3.62
C VAL A 189 -6.53 7.47 -3.87
N THR A 190 -5.73 7.07 -4.87
CA THR A 190 -5.55 5.65 -5.23
C THR A 190 -4.70 4.88 -4.21
N ALA A 191 -3.90 5.57 -3.40
CA ALA A 191 -3.13 4.92 -2.32
C ALA A 191 -4.03 4.20 -1.30
N PHE A 192 -5.23 4.70 -1.05
CA PHE A 192 -6.21 4.03 -0.19
C PHE A 192 -6.69 2.70 -0.77
N MET A 193 -6.77 2.56 -2.11
CA MET A 193 -7.08 1.27 -2.73
C MET A 193 -5.94 0.27 -2.49
N GLY A 194 -4.69 0.73 -2.56
CA GLY A 194 -3.52 -0.07 -2.21
C GLY A 194 -3.52 -0.49 -0.73
N ALA A 195 -3.80 0.44 0.18
CA ALA A 195 -3.92 0.16 1.62
C ALA A 195 -5.00 -0.87 1.93
N VAL A 196 -6.20 -0.72 1.33
CA VAL A 196 -7.29 -1.69 1.49
C VAL A 196 -6.87 -3.05 0.96
N GLY A 197 -6.32 -3.11 -0.26
CA GLY A 197 -5.86 -4.36 -0.86
C GLY A 197 -4.83 -5.09 -0.01
N PHE A 198 -3.76 -4.42 0.41
CA PHE A 198 -2.75 -5.04 1.26
C PHE A 198 -3.31 -5.47 2.62
N SER A 199 -4.17 -4.64 3.23
CA SER A 199 -4.81 -4.99 4.50
C SER A 199 -5.73 -6.19 4.40
N LEU A 200 -6.43 -6.38 3.26
CA LEU A 200 -7.25 -7.57 3.02
C LEU A 200 -6.39 -8.82 2.85
N LEU A 201 -5.25 -8.76 2.14
CA LEU A 201 -4.29 -9.87 2.08
C LEU A 201 -3.80 -10.26 3.47
N ILE A 202 -3.34 -9.30 4.27
CA ILE A 202 -2.88 -9.59 5.65
C ILE A 202 -4.03 -10.13 6.48
N TRP A 203 -5.22 -9.54 6.39
CA TRP A 203 -6.40 -10.02 7.09
C TRP A 203 -6.75 -11.47 6.73
N LEU A 204 -6.56 -11.88 5.47
CA LEU A 204 -6.75 -13.26 5.05
C LEU A 204 -5.71 -14.21 5.66
N LEU A 205 -4.45 -13.78 5.72
CA LEU A 205 -3.34 -14.53 6.32
C LEU A 205 -3.50 -14.69 7.84
N LEU A 206 -4.04 -13.68 8.54
CA LEU A 206 -4.22 -13.71 9.99
C LEU A 206 -5.03 -14.94 10.45
N PRO A 207 -4.52 -15.72 11.44
CA PRO A 207 -5.23 -16.87 12.02
C PRO A 207 -6.54 -16.42 12.68
N SER A 208 -7.65 -17.11 12.40
CA SER A 208 -8.95 -16.80 13.03
C SER A 208 -9.92 -17.96 12.88
N GLN A 209 -10.75 -18.18 13.91
CA GLN A 209 -11.84 -19.17 13.89
C GLN A 209 -12.98 -18.77 12.95
N SER A 210 -13.24 -17.46 12.82
CA SER A 210 -14.18 -16.91 11.83
C SER A 210 -13.44 -16.11 10.75
N LYS A 211 -13.76 -16.38 9.48
CA LYS A 211 -13.27 -15.64 8.31
C LYS A 211 -14.33 -14.67 7.78
N THR A 212 -15.06 -14.00 8.69
CA THR A 212 -16.03 -12.95 8.36
C THR A 212 -15.56 -11.61 8.88
N LEU A 213 -15.63 -10.57 8.05
CA LEU A 213 -15.44 -9.18 8.49
C LEU A 213 -16.63 -8.76 9.37
N THR A 214 -16.37 -7.93 10.39
CA THR A 214 -17.46 -7.31 11.17
C THR A 214 -18.12 -6.19 10.36
N SER A 215 -19.34 -5.80 10.71
CA SER A 215 -20.04 -4.72 10.00
C SER A 215 -19.30 -3.36 10.06
N GLY A 216 -18.52 -3.10 11.10
CA GLY A 216 -17.69 -1.89 11.15
C GLY A 216 -16.49 -1.99 10.22
N ASP A 217 -15.86 -3.17 10.15
CA ASP A 217 -14.75 -3.44 9.24
C ASP A 217 -15.18 -3.35 7.77
N THR A 218 -16.32 -3.96 7.43
CA THR A 218 -16.90 -3.93 6.08
C THR A 218 -17.19 -2.50 5.67
N ASN A 219 -17.82 -1.71 6.54
CA ASN A 219 -18.19 -0.33 6.27
C ASN A 219 -16.96 0.56 6.03
N LEU A 220 -15.91 0.44 6.87
CA LEU A 220 -14.69 1.23 6.71
C LEU A 220 -13.99 0.94 5.37
N LEU A 221 -13.74 -0.34 5.09
CA LEU A 221 -13.04 -0.75 3.87
C LEU A 221 -13.87 -0.47 2.61
N LYS A 222 -15.17 -0.79 2.62
CA LYS A 222 -16.07 -0.53 1.49
C LYS A 222 -16.15 0.97 1.19
N LYS A 223 -16.37 1.81 2.21
CA LYS A 223 -16.40 3.26 2.02
C LYS A 223 -15.09 3.76 1.44
N SER A 224 -13.95 3.30 1.97
CA SER A 224 -12.64 3.68 1.43
C SER A 224 -12.47 3.30 -0.04
N VAL A 225 -12.87 2.10 -0.46
CA VAL A 225 -12.78 1.68 -1.87
C VAL A 225 -13.72 2.50 -2.75
N VAL A 226 -14.97 2.70 -2.32
CA VAL A 226 -15.97 3.43 -3.11
C VAL A 226 -15.59 4.91 -3.22
N THR A 227 -15.22 5.58 -2.14
CA THR A 227 -14.84 7.00 -2.18
C THR A 227 -13.59 7.20 -3.02
N SER A 228 -12.55 6.37 -2.83
CA SER A 228 -11.35 6.45 -3.64
C SER A 228 -11.61 6.12 -5.11
N GLY A 229 -12.43 5.11 -5.39
CA GLY A 229 -12.81 4.76 -6.76
C GLY A 229 -13.55 5.90 -7.47
N VAL A 230 -14.57 6.48 -6.83
CA VAL A 230 -15.34 7.61 -7.40
C VAL A 230 -14.44 8.83 -7.62
N LEU A 231 -13.62 9.20 -6.65
CA LEU A 231 -12.67 10.31 -6.81
C LEU A 231 -11.67 10.03 -7.94
N THR A 232 -11.21 8.79 -8.09
CA THR A 232 -10.31 8.40 -9.19
C THR A 232 -11.01 8.51 -10.55
N LEU A 233 -12.29 8.13 -10.66
CA LEU A 233 -13.07 8.28 -11.90
C LEU A 233 -13.28 9.74 -12.30
N ILE A 234 -13.30 10.66 -11.34
CA ILE A 234 -13.37 12.11 -11.60
C ILE A 234 -11.99 12.65 -11.99
N LEU A 235 -10.94 12.25 -11.27
CA LEU A 235 -9.58 12.77 -11.46
C LEU A 235 -8.89 12.21 -12.71
N LEU A 236 -9.19 10.98 -13.12
CA LEU A 236 -8.52 10.34 -14.26
C LEU A 236 -8.78 11.09 -15.59
N PRO A 237 -10.02 11.48 -15.95
CA PRO A 237 -10.26 12.33 -17.12
C PRO A 237 -9.59 13.70 -17.03
N ILE A 238 -9.61 14.34 -15.85
CA ILE A 238 -8.97 15.65 -15.62
C ILE A 238 -7.46 15.54 -15.85
N TRP A 239 -6.84 14.50 -15.28
CA TRP A 239 -5.43 14.20 -15.47
C TRP A 239 -5.10 13.97 -16.94
N ALA A 240 -5.94 13.21 -17.66
CA ALA A 240 -5.72 12.86 -19.06
C ALA A 240 -5.94 14.04 -20.03
N SER A 241 -6.81 14.98 -19.71
CA SER A 241 -7.08 16.16 -20.55
C SER A 241 -6.00 17.24 -20.47
N ASN A 242 -5.20 17.26 -19.39
CA ASN A 242 -4.28 18.35 -19.07
C ASN A 242 -2.90 18.24 -19.77
N ASN A 243 -2.81 17.54 -20.91
CA ASN A 243 -1.59 17.54 -21.70
C ASN A 243 -1.56 18.75 -22.64
N SER A 244 -0.55 19.62 -22.50
CA SER A 244 -0.40 20.83 -23.30
C SER A 244 0.04 20.58 -24.75
N ALA A 245 0.72 19.46 -25.03
CA ALA A 245 1.30 19.20 -26.35
C ALA A 245 0.29 18.54 -27.32
N PHE A 246 -0.49 17.58 -26.83
CA PHE A 246 -1.51 16.90 -27.63
C PHE A 246 -2.57 16.26 -26.72
N SER A 247 -3.76 16.02 -27.26
CA SER A 247 -4.82 15.31 -26.54
C SER A 247 -4.53 13.82 -26.46
N LEU A 248 -4.50 13.23 -25.27
CA LEU A 248 -4.37 11.77 -25.12
C LEU A 248 -5.53 11.02 -25.80
N TYR A 249 -6.68 11.67 -25.94
CA TYR A 249 -7.86 11.10 -26.60
C TYR A 249 -7.75 11.03 -28.13
N SER A 250 -6.71 11.60 -28.75
CA SER A 250 -6.47 11.39 -30.18
C SER A 250 -5.68 10.10 -30.46
N SER A 251 -5.01 9.54 -29.45
CA SER A 251 -4.22 8.32 -29.59
C SER A 251 -5.06 7.09 -29.26
N ALA A 252 -5.16 6.15 -30.21
CA ALA A 252 -5.88 4.89 -30.01
C ALA A 252 -5.32 4.08 -28.82
N GLN A 253 -3.99 4.07 -28.64
CA GLN A 253 -3.34 3.39 -27.53
C GLN A 253 -3.75 4.01 -26.18
N TRP A 254 -3.74 5.34 -26.08
CA TRP A 254 -4.11 6.02 -24.83
C TRP A 254 -5.60 5.90 -24.50
N ILE A 255 -6.47 5.86 -25.51
CA ILE A 255 -7.89 5.54 -25.29
C ILE A 255 -8.03 4.14 -24.66
N GLN A 256 -7.33 3.13 -25.17
CA GLN A 256 -7.36 1.77 -24.62
C GLN A 256 -6.82 1.74 -23.18
N ASN A 257 -5.73 2.45 -22.91
CA ASN A 257 -5.14 2.58 -21.58
C ASN A 257 -6.10 3.22 -20.57
N ILE A 258 -6.72 4.35 -20.94
CA ILE A 258 -7.69 5.06 -20.08
C ILE A 258 -8.95 4.22 -19.88
N ALA A 259 -9.42 3.52 -20.92
CA ALA A 259 -10.56 2.61 -20.83
C ALA A 259 -10.26 1.44 -19.88
N LEU A 260 -9.08 0.81 -19.99
CA LEU A 260 -8.63 -0.23 -19.06
C LEU A 260 -8.63 0.27 -17.62
N LEU A 261 -8.00 1.40 -17.34
CA LEU A 261 -7.97 2.00 -16.00
C LEU A 261 -9.38 2.25 -15.47
N THR A 262 -10.25 2.84 -16.28
CA THR A 262 -11.65 3.14 -15.92
C THR A 262 -12.42 1.85 -15.59
N LEU A 263 -12.27 0.80 -16.40
CA LEU A 263 -12.94 -0.49 -16.19
C LEU A 263 -12.48 -1.18 -14.91
N VAL A 264 -11.17 -1.19 -14.61
CA VAL A 264 -10.65 -1.81 -13.38
C VAL A 264 -11.12 -1.03 -12.15
N ILE A 265 -11.24 0.31 -12.23
CA ILE A 265 -11.77 1.13 -11.13
C ILE A 265 -13.26 0.86 -10.92
N LEU A 266 -14.08 0.91 -11.99
CA LEU A 266 -15.51 0.59 -11.92
C LEU A 266 -15.73 -0.83 -11.39
N GLY A 267 -14.93 -1.79 -11.86
CA GLY A 267 -14.92 -3.16 -11.39
C GLY A 267 -14.68 -3.24 -9.88
N SER A 268 -13.74 -2.48 -9.34
CA SER A 268 -13.48 -2.45 -7.89
C SER A 268 -14.66 -1.93 -7.07
N ILE A 269 -15.36 -0.89 -7.56
CA ILE A 269 -16.52 -0.31 -6.88
C ILE A 269 -17.69 -1.30 -6.89
N ILE A 270 -17.98 -1.88 -8.05
CA ILE A 270 -19.06 -2.87 -8.21
C ILE A 270 -18.76 -4.09 -7.34
N PHE A 271 -17.53 -4.61 -7.42
CA PHE A 271 -17.13 -5.81 -6.70
C PHE A 271 -17.10 -5.59 -5.18
N ALA A 272 -16.68 -4.42 -4.69
CA ALA A 272 -16.78 -4.06 -3.27
C ALA A 272 -18.25 -4.01 -2.81
N ASN A 273 -19.15 -3.47 -3.63
CA ASN A 273 -20.58 -3.43 -3.32
C ASN A 273 -21.26 -4.81 -3.33
N MET A 274 -20.74 -5.76 -4.11
CA MET A 274 -21.23 -7.14 -4.16
C MET A 274 -20.68 -7.99 -3.02
N THR A 275 -19.38 -7.92 -2.76
CA THR A 275 -18.68 -8.79 -1.79
C THR A 275 -18.81 -8.32 -0.34
N MET A 276 -18.88 -7.00 -0.11
CA MET A 276 -18.98 -6.40 1.22
C MET A 276 -20.41 -5.93 1.52
N ARG A 277 -21.39 -6.83 1.32
CA ARG A 277 -22.76 -6.62 1.78
C ARG A 277 -22.88 -7.07 3.24
N ASP A 278 -23.44 -6.21 4.08
CA ASP A 278 -23.79 -6.52 5.47
C ASP A 278 -25.04 -7.40 5.49
N ASP A 279 -24.93 -8.62 4.98
CA ASP A 279 -26.07 -9.52 4.90
C ASP A 279 -26.03 -10.53 6.06
N LYS A 280 -26.87 -10.28 7.07
CA LYS A 280 -27.06 -11.19 8.21
C LYS A 280 -27.73 -12.51 7.80
N SER A 281 -28.24 -12.59 6.57
CA SER A 281 -29.11 -13.66 6.07
C SER A 281 -28.43 -14.60 5.06
N SER A 282 -27.24 -14.27 4.53
CA SER A 282 -26.74 -15.02 3.37
C SER A 282 -26.14 -16.40 3.74
N THR A 283 -26.77 -17.44 3.19
CA THR A 283 -26.24 -18.81 3.05
C THR A 283 -25.07 -18.86 2.06
N THR A 284 -24.25 -17.82 1.99
CA THR A 284 -23.06 -17.83 1.14
C THR A 284 -21.99 -18.67 1.82
N SER A 285 -21.51 -19.70 1.13
CA SER A 285 -20.51 -20.60 1.69
C SER A 285 -19.25 -19.82 2.10
N ARG A 286 -18.60 -20.27 3.18
CA ARG A 286 -17.38 -19.65 3.73
C ARG A 286 -16.32 -19.43 2.63
N MET A 287 -16.19 -20.39 1.72
CA MET A 287 -15.26 -20.36 0.60
C MET A 287 -15.52 -19.18 -0.35
N HIS A 288 -16.78 -18.90 -0.71
CA HIS A 288 -17.11 -17.77 -1.58
C HIS A 288 -16.78 -16.41 -0.95
N ARG A 289 -16.93 -16.27 0.38
CA ARG A 289 -16.56 -15.03 1.10
C ARG A 289 -15.05 -14.81 1.14
N VAL A 290 -14.28 -15.88 1.39
CA VAL A 290 -12.82 -15.83 1.37
C VAL A 290 -12.32 -15.53 -0.05
N MET A 291 -12.86 -16.21 -1.06
CA MET A 291 -12.50 -15.97 -2.46
C MET A 291 -12.88 -14.54 -2.87
N GLY A 292 -14.07 -14.06 -2.51
CA GLY A 292 -14.52 -12.70 -2.79
C GLY A 292 -13.62 -11.64 -2.14
N THR A 293 -13.23 -11.81 -0.88
CA THR A 293 -12.30 -10.88 -0.22
C THR A 293 -10.90 -10.91 -0.84
N PHE A 294 -10.42 -12.09 -1.26
CA PHE A 294 -9.16 -12.23 -1.99
C PHE A 294 -9.21 -11.56 -3.38
N CYS A 295 -10.28 -11.79 -4.16
CA CYS A 295 -10.44 -11.13 -5.45
C CYS A 295 -10.55 -9.61 -5.31
N LEU A 296 -11.28 -9.10 -4.31
CA LEU A 296 -11.38 -7.66 -4.04
C LEU A 296 -10.02 -7.08 -3.71
N SER A 297 -9.24 -7.81 -2.91
CA SER A 297 -7.87 -7.46 -2.57
C SER A 297 -7.00 -7.33 -3.83
N LEU A 298 -7.04 -8.29 -4.74
CA LEU A 298 -6.26 -8.26 -5.98
C LEU A 298 -6.70 -7.12 -6.90
N ILE A 299 -8.01 -6.89 -7.07
CA ILE A 299 -8.54 -5.83 -7.93
C ILE A 299 -8.14 -4.43 -7.41
N THR A 300 -8.18 -4.22 -6.09
CA THR A 300 -7.81 -2.93 -5.49
C THR A 300 -6.29 -2.67 -5.55
N LEU A 301 -5.47 -3.71 -5.35
CA LEU A 301 -4.02 -3.64 -5.59
C LEU A 301 -3.70 -3.34 -7.06
N ALA A 302 -4.36 -4.05 -7.98
CA ALA A 302 -4.18 -3.84 -9.42
C ALA A 302 -4.52 -2.40 -9.82
N ASN A 303 -5.61 -1.82 -9.31
CA ASN A 303 -5.93 -0.41 -9.55
C ASN A 303 -4.81 0.54 -9.11
N ALA A 304 -4.39 0.42 -7.85
CA ALA A 304 -3.36 1.30 -7.31
C ALA A 304 -2.00 1.14 -8.01
N TRP A 305 -1.66 -0.08 -8.42
CA TRP A 305 -0.46 -0.38 -9.20
C TRP A 305 -0.54 0.15 -10.63
N LEU A 306 -1.61 -0.16 -11.36
CA LEU A 306 -1.80 0.27 -12.75
C LEU A 306 -1.78 1.78 -12.88
N ILE A 307 -2.45 2.52 -11.99
CA ILE A 307 -2.40 3.98 -12.02
C ILE A 307 -0.96 4.49 -11.92
N ARG A 308 -0.14 3.93 -11.03
CA ARG A 308 1.28 4.29 -10.91
C ARG A 308 2.08 3.87 -12.14
N TRP A 309 1.83 2.67 -12.66
CA TRP A 309 2.46 2.20 -13.89
C TRP A 309 2.19 3.15 -15.07
N PHE A 310 0.93 3.48 -15.34
CA PHE A 310 0.56 4.35 -16.44
C PHE A 310 1.08 5.77 -16.24
N THR A 311 0.97 6.33 -15.04
CA THR A 311 1.41 7.70 -14.76
C THR A 311 2.94 7.85 -14.70
N ILE A 312 3.70 6.79 -14.41
CA ILE A 312 5.18 6.82 -14.34
C ILE A 312 5.80 6.28 -15.62
N MET A 313 5.51 5.03 -15.99
CA MET A 313 6.19 4.33 -17.08
C MET A 313 5.61 4.73 -18.44
N GLU A 314 4.28 4.64 -18.60
CA GLU A 314 3.66 4.92 -19.91
C GLU A 314 3.76 6.40 -20.29
N VAL A 315 3.67 7.32 -19.33
CA VAL A 315 3.93 8.75 -19.60
C VAL A 315 5.35 9.00 -20.11
N GLN A 316 6.33 8.17 -19.72
CA GLN A 316 7.69 8.33 -20.20
C GLN A 316 7.87 7.93 -21.67
N THR A 317 6.96 7.13 -22.23
CA THR A 317 6.96 6.75 -23.65
C THR A 317 6.54 7.90 -24.57
N ILE A 318 5.91 8.93 -24.00
CA ILE A 318 5.56 10.16 -24.71
C ILE A 318 6.82 11.00 -24.86
N ALA A 319 7.11 11.34 -26.11
CA ALA A 319 8.20 12.23 -26.51
C ALA A 319 8.12 13.60 -25.80
N LYS A 320 9.27 14.09 -25.30
CA LYS A 320 9.35 15.38 -24.58
C LYS A 320 9.49 16.58 -25.52
N PHE A 321 10.31 16.44 -26.56
CA PHE A 321 10.74 17.56 -27.42
C PHE A 321 10.78 17.19 -28.91
N ASP A 322 10.31 15.99 -29.26
CA ASP A 322 10.45 15.39 -30.58
C ASP A 322 9.19 14.60 -30.95
N ALA A 323 9.21 13.94 -32.11
CA ALA A 323 8.09 13.15 -32.63
C ALA A 323 8.35 11.63 -32.55
N GLY A 324 9.36 11.19 -31.79
CA GLY A 324 9.76 9.80 -31.68
C GLY A 324 8.79 8.93 -30.90
N LEU A 325 8.74 7.64 -31.26
CA LEU A 325 8.08 6.60 -30.46
C LEU A 325 9.11 5.98 -29.51
N TYR A 326 8.85 6.03 -28.21
CA TYR A 326 9.74 5.48 -27.18
C TYR A 326 9.07 4.30 -26.47
N PRO A 327 8.91 3.13 -27.13
CA PRO A 327 8.31 1.97 -26.49
C PRO A 327 9.21 1.51 -25.34
N TYR A 328 8.64 1.44 -24.13
CA TYR A 328 9.35 0.85 -23.01
C TYR A 328 9.25 -0.67 -23.07
N GLN A 329 10.39 -1.35 -23.08
CA GLN A 329 10.45 -2.80 -22.97
C GLN A 329 10.87 -3.17 -21.55
N LEU A 330 10.00 -3.93 -20.88
CA LEU A 330 10.29 -4.43 -19.55
C LEU A 330 11.31 -5.57 -19.64
N THR A 331 12.50 -5.32 -19.11
CA THR A 331 13.62 -6.25 -19.13
C THR A 331 13.42 -7.41 -18.15
N MET A 332 14.06 -8.56 -18.43
CA MET A 332 14.07 -9.74 -17.54
C MET A 332 15.18 -9.69 -16.49
N ASP A 333 15.75 -8.51 -16.24
CA ASP A 333 16.82 -8.30 -15.26
C ASP A 333 16.26 -7.77 -13.92
N GLY A 334 17.16 -7.40 -13.01
CA GLY A 334 16.80 -6.82 -11.73
C GLY A 334 16.03 -5.50 -11.85
N ASN A 335 16.21 -4.73 -12.91
CA ASN A 335 15.50 -3.46 -13.11
C ASN A 335 14.08 -3.62 -13.66
N GLY A 336 13.75 -4.81 -14.18
CA GLY A 336 12.42 -5.12 -14.71
C GLY A 336 11.69 -6.18 -13.90
N TRP A 337 11.34 -7.30 -14.55
CA TRP A 337 10.47 -8.33 -13.97
C TRP A 337 10.98 -8.92 -12.65
N ILE A 338 12.27 -9.21 -12.55
CA ILE A 338 12.85 -9.86 -11.36
C ILE A 338 12.76 -8.91 -10.16
N GLY A 339 12.98 -7.61 -10.35
CA GLY A 339 12.83 -6.61 -9.30
C GLY A 339 11.40 -6.53 -8.78
N ILE A 340 10.42 -6.45 -9.69
CA ILE A 340 8.98 -6.40 -9.35
C ILE A 340 8.56 -7.64 -8.55
N ILE A 341 8.93 -8.83 -9.01
CA ILE A 341 8.61 -10.08 -8.33
C ILE A 341 9.34 -10.17 -6.99
N GLY A 342 10.59 -9.71 -6.94
CA GLY A 342 11.42 -9.69 -5.73
C GLY A 342 10.80 -8.87 -4.61
N MET A 343 10.32 -7.66 -4.89
CA MET A 343 9.69 -6.83 -3.84
C MET A 343 8.30 -7.32 -3.45
N LEU A 344 7.52 -7.86 -4.40
CA LEU A 344 6.28 -8.53 -4.07
C LEU A 344 6.54 -9.72 -3.14
N GLY A 345 7.56 -10.52 -3.45
CA GLY A 345 8.01 -11.65 -2.63
C GLY A 345 8.47 -11.21 -1.25
N LEU A 346 9.25 -10.13 -1.16
CA LEU A 346 9.67 -9.54 0.12
C LEU A 346 8.47 -9.07 0.94
N TRP A 347 7.52 -8.36 0.32
CA TRP A 347 6.31 -7.91 0.98
C TRP A 347 5.49 -9.09 1.51
N LEU A 348 5.30 -10.13 0.69
CA LEU A 348 4.58 -11.35 1.07
C LEU A 348 5.29 -12.10 2.22
N ALA A 349 6.62 -12.22 2.17
CA ALA A 349 7.40 -12.85 3.23
C ALA A 349 7.22 -12.11 4.57
N LEU A 350 7.30 -10.78 4.56
CA LEU A 350 7.07 -9.96 5.74
C LEU A 350 5.60 -10.03 6.20
N ALA A 351 4.64 -10.10 5.28
CA ALA A 351 3.22 -10.24 5.61
C ALA A 351 2.92 -11.58 6.28
N LEU A 352 3.52 -12.68 5.80
CA LEU A 352 3.43 -14.00 6.41
C LEU A 352 4.04 -13.99 7.82
N LEU A 353 5.28 -13.50 7.96
CA LEU A 353 5.94 -13.39 9.27
C LEU A 353 5.15 -12.50 10.24
N GLY A 354 4.65 -11.36 9.77
CA GLY A 354 3.83 -10.43 10.56
C GLY A 354 2.49 -11.04 10.97
N SER A 355 1.89 -11.88 10.12
CA SER A 355 0.62 -12.54 10.43
C SER A 355 0.74 -13.55 11.58
N GLU A 356 1.90 -14.19 11.74
CA GLU A 356 2.17 -15.12 12.85
C GLU A 356 2.31 -14.41 14.21
N LEU A 357 2.57 -13.10 14.22
CA LEU A 357 2.65 -12.31 15.45
C LEU A 357 1.29 -12.15 16.13
N VAL A 358 0.19 -12.31 15.38
CA VAL A 358 -1.16 -12.05 15.84
C VAL A 358 -1.90 -13.39 15.92
N GLN A 359 -1.82 -14.01 17.10
CA GLN A 359 -2.46 -15.29 17.36
C GLN A 359 -3.77 -15.10 18.15
N PRO A 360 -4.82 -15.90 17.86
CA PRO A 360 -6.03 -15.88 18.67
C PRO A 360 -5.70 -16.26 20.11
N LYS A 361 -6.30 -15.55 21.08
CA LYS A 361 -6.21 -15.91 22.49
C LYS A 361 -6.71 -17.33 22.67
N ARG A 362 -5.85 -18.21 23.20
CA ARG A 362 -6.25 -19.57 23.55
C ARG A 362 -7.10 -19.48 24.82
N ASN A 363 -8.38 -19.86 24.73
CA ASN A 363 -9.20 -20.07 25.94
C ASN A 363 -8.60 -21.25 26.71
N ILE A 364 -7.84 -20.96 27.76
CA ILE A 364 -7.25 -21.96 28.66
C ILE A 364 -8.35 -22.69 29.46
N GLU A 365 -9.57 -22.15 29.52
CA GLU A 365 -10.69 -22.68 30.32
C GLU A 365 -11.26 -24.02 29.84
N ALA A 366 -11.07 -24.42 28.57
CA ALA A 366 -11.68 -25.65 28.05
C ALA A 366 -11.00 -26.96 28.51
N LYS A 367 -9.86 -26.88 29.23
CA LYS A 367 -9.14 -28.07 29.72
C LYS A 367 -9.33 -28.33 31.23
N ALA A 368 -9.97 -27.42 31.95
CA ALA A 368 -10.22 -27.57 33.39
C ALA A 368 -11.56 -28.28 33.69
N SER A 369 -12.54 -28.25 32.78
CA SER A 369 -13.86 -28.86 32.99
C SER A 369 -13.95 -30.34 32.65
N SER A 370 -12.93 -30.93 32.01
CA SER A 370 -12.92 -32.37 31.66
C SER A 370 -12.19 -33.26 32.68
N LEU A 371 -11.73 -32.71 33.82
CA LEU A 371 -10.97 -33.45 34.84
C LEU A 371 -11.71 -33.59 36.19
N THR A 372 -12.97 -33.15 36.31
CA THR A 372 -13.70 -33.15 37.60
C THR A 372 -15.06 -33.85 37.59
N LEU A 373 -15.30 -34.81 36.69
CA LEU A 373 -16.58 -35.55 36.65
C LEU A 373 -16.41 -37.08 36.52
N THR A 374 -15.39 -37.65 37.17
CA THR A 374 -15.34 -39.08 37.49
C THR A 374 -14.64 -39.25 38.83
N GLU A 375 -15.38 -39.10 39.93
CA GLU A 375 -15.19 -39.79 41.22
C GLU A 375 -16.12 -39.18 42.27
N ARG A 376 -17.32 -39.76 42.39
CA ARG A 376 -17.89 -40.31 43.64
C ARG A 376 -19.31 -40.78 43.42
#